data_AF-M5RU81-F1
#
_entry.id   AF-M5RU81-F1
#
_cell.length_a   1.000
_cell.length_b   1.000
_cell.length_c   1.000
_cell.angle_alpha   90.00
_cell.angle_beta   90.00
_cell.angle_gamma   90.00
#
_symmetry.space_group_name_H-M   'P 1'
#
loop_
_entity.id
_entity.type
_entity.pdbx_description
1 polymer ?
#
loop_
_entity_poly.entity_id
_entity_poly.type
_entity_poly.pdbx_seq_one_letter_code
_entity_poly.pdbx_strand_id
1 'polypeptide(L)'
;MAQPAVSAFVTSVVRDFRDRDDVLQDIAVAVIESFDSYDPEYPFVAWALGVARNQVGLYLRGRRRDRLVFDDDTVACLAVAIHEVAKEKSMQLDFLQDCLGGLEGRALRLFELRYQDDIKPAAIADRVG
;
A
#
# COMPACT_ATOMS: atom_id res chain seq x y z
N MET A 1 -2.85 6.53 5.18
CA MET A 1 -3.22 5.09 5.00
C MET A 1 -1.96 4.23 4.87
N ALA A 2 -1.83 3.08 5.55
CA ALA A 2 -0.59 2.27 5.56
C ALA A 2 -0.47 1.26 4.41
N GLN A 3 -1.57 0.62 4.01
CA GLN A 3 -1.57 -0.42 2.97
C GLN A 3 -1.00 0.07 1.62
N PRO A 4 -1.32 1.28 1.10
CA PRO A 4 -0.72 1.77 -0.14
C PRO A 4 0.80 1.96 -0.05
N ALA A 5 1.29 2.43 1.09
CA ALA A 5 2.73 2.64 1.32
C ALA A 5 3.47 1.30 1.36
N VAL A 6 2.93 0.32 2.09
CA VAL A 6 3.49 -1.04 2.16
C VAL A 6 3.48 -1.71 0.78
N SER A 7 2.38 -1.60 0.02
CA SER A 7 2.26 -2.13 -1.35
C SER A 7 3.28 -1.51 -2.30
N ALA A 8 3.48 -0.19 -2.23
CA ALA A 8 4.49 0.51 -3.03
C ALA A 8 5.91 0.06 -2.68
N PHE A 9 6.21 -0.12 -1.39
CA PHE A 9 7.49 -0.65 -0.93
C PHE A 9 7.73 -2.08 -1.45
N VAL A 10 6.77 -3.00 -1.28
CA VAL A 10 6.90 -4.38 -1.81
C VAL A 10 7.09 -4.36 -3.32
N THR A 11 6.32 -3.56 -4.05
CA THR A 11 6.44 -3.44 -5.51
C THR A 11 7.81 -2.90 -5.94
N SER A 12 8.45 -2.04 -5.13
CA SER A 12 9.78 -1.51 -5.43
C SER A 12 10.90 -2.56 -5.30
N VAL A 13 10.69 -3.62 -4.51
CA VAL A 13 11.70 -4.64 -4.22
C VAL A 13 11.39 -5.98 -4.91
N VAL A 14 10.13 -6.41 -4.89
CA VAL A 14 9.65 -7.69 -5.41
C VAL A 14 9.21 -7.52 -6.87
N ARG A 15 9.99 -8.08 -7.80
CA ARG A 15 9.74 -7.93 -9.24
C ARG A 15 8.63 -8.84 -9.77
N ASP A 16 8.59 -10.10 -9.32
CA ASP A 16 7.58 -11.05 -9.76
C ASP A 16 6.21 -10.66 -9.21
N PHE A 17 5.21 -10.58 -10.08
CA PHE A 17 3.87 -10.13 -9.70
C PHE A 17 3.17 -11.11 -8.76
N ARG A 18 3.37 -12.43 -8.94
CA ARG A 18 2.73 -13.46 -8.11
C ARG A 18 3.29 -13.43 -6.69
N ASP A 19 4.60 -13.26 -6.60
CA ASP A 19 5.29 -13.17 -5.31
C ASP A 19 4.90 -11.91 -4.51
N ARG A 20 4.44 -10.83 -5.17
CA ARG A 20 4.04 -9.60 -4.47
C ARG A 20 2.84 -9.80 -3.56
N ASP A 21 1.83 -10.51 -4.05
CA ASP A 21 0.58 -10.72 -3.31
C ASP A 21 0.83 -11.61 -2.09
N ASP A 22 1.61 -12.68 -2.27
CA ASP A 22 2.03 -13.57 -1.19
C ASP A 22 2.84 -12.81 -0.12
N VAL A 23 3.83 -12.02 -0.53
CA VAL A 23 4.63 -11.20 0.39
C VAL A 23 3.77 -10.15 1.10
N LEU A 24 2.80 -9.54 0.42
CA LEU A 24 1.90 -8.58 1.05
C LEU A 24 0.99 -9.25 2.09
N GLN A 25 0.56 -10.47 1.83
CA GLN A 25 -0.23 -11.25 2.80
C GLN A 25 0.61 -11.59 4.03
N ASP A 26 1.84 -12.07 3.85
CA ASP A 26 2.77 -12.35 4.95
C ASP A 26 3.05 -11.11 5.80
N ILE A 27 3.19 -9.94 5.15
CA ILE A 27 3.34 -8.66 5.85
C ILE A 27 2.09 -8.31 6.63
N ALA A 28 0.90 -8.49 6.05
CA ALA A 28 -0.36 -8.19 6.75
C ALA A 28 -0.51 -9.06 8.01
N VAL A 29 -0.20 -10.35 7.92
CA VAL A 29 -0.17 -11.26 9.07
C VAL A 29 0.83 -10.79 10.11
N ALA A 30 2.07 -10.50 9.71
CA ALA A 30 3.12 -10.06 10.62
C ALA A 30 2.78 -8.73 11.32
N VAL A 31 2.13 -7.80 10.62
CA VAL A 31 1.65 -6.53 11.19
C VAL A 31 0.59 -6.78 12.26
N ILE A 32 -0.36 -7.69 12.01
CA ILE A 32 -1.41 -8.03 12.98
C ILE A 32 -0.80 -8.74 14.20
N GLU A 33 0.05 -9.73 13.99
CA GLU A 33 0.70 -10.48 15.07
C GLU A 33 1.62 -9.61 15.92
N SER A 34 2.24 -8.59 15.31
CA SER A 34 3.13 -7.67 16.01
C SER A 34 2.41 -6.45 16.58
N PHE A 35 1.09 -6.33 16.43
CA PHE A 35 0.36 -5.12 16.76
C PHE A 35 0.49 -4.70 18.23
N ASP A 36 0.60 -5.66 19.14
CA ASP A 36 0.81 -5.39 20.58
C ASP A 36 2.15 -4.68 20.88
N SER A 37 3.10 -4.71 19.95
CA SER A 37 4.37 -3.99 20.05
C SER A 37 4.34 -2.57 19.45
N TYR A 38 3.23 -2.19 18.82
CA TYR A 38 3.09 -0.86 18.25
C TYR A 38 2.87 0.17 19.34
N ASP A 39 3.71 1.21 19.32
CA ASP A 39 3.56 2.40 20.17
C ASP A 39 2.78 3.50 19.42
N PRO A 40 1.57 3.86 19.89
CA PRO A 40 0.75 4.90 19.27
C PRO A 40 1.37 6.30 19.28
N GLU A 41 2.43 6.55 20.07
CA GLU A 41 3.17 7.81 20.03
C GLU A 41 3.91 8.02 18.68
N TYR A 42 4.12 6.94 17.91
CA TYR A 42 4.83 6.97 16.63
C TYR A 42 3.90 6.74 15.43
N PRO A 43 4.23 7.29 14.24
CA PRO A 43 3.41 7.09 13.04
C PRO A 43 3.28 5.61 12.63
N PHE A 44 2.05 5.09 12.58
CA PHE A 44 1.77 3.70 12.21
C PHE A 44 2.39 3.28 10.86
N VAL A 45 2.41 4.17 9.87
CA VAL A 45 3.00 3.89 8.54
C VAL A 45 4.49 3.60 8.63
N ALA A 46 5.24 4.36 9.44
CA ALA A 46 6.67 4.14 9.61
C ALA A 46 6.95 2.79 10.28
N TRP A 47 6.17 2.47 11.32
CA TRP A 47 6.26 1.18 12.02
C TRP A 47 5.90 0.00 11.10
N ALA A 48 4.80 0.09 10.35
CA ALA A 48 4.37 -0.94 9.40
C ALA A 48 5.38 -1.15 8.26
N LEU A 49 6.04 -0.09 7.76
CA LEU A 49 7.15 -0.21 6.80
C LEU A 49 8.37 -0.91 7.42
N GLY A 50 8.62 -0.74 8.72
CA GLY A 50 9.62 -1.49 9.46
C GLY A 50 9.32 -2.99 9.49
N VAL A 51 8.08 -3.37 9.80
CA VAL A 51 7.61 -4.77 9.74
C VAL A 51 7.74 -5.31 8.31
N ALA A 52 7.32 -4.54 7.30
CA ALA A 52 7.42 -4.90 5.90
C ALA A 52 8.87 -5.14 5.46
N ARG A 53 9.82 -4.31 5.89
CA ARG A 53 11.24 -4.48 5.62
C ARG A 53 11.77 -5.82 6.14
N ASN A 54 11.35 -6.22 7.34
CA ASN A 54 11.75 -7.50 7.92
C ASN A 54 11.24 -8.69 7.07
N GLN A 55 9.96 -8.66 6.68
CA GLN A 55 9.35 -9.72 5.86
C GLN A 55 9.95 -9.79 4.45
N VAL A 56 10.17 -8.64 3.82
CA VAL A 56 10.88 -8.56 2.53
C VAL A 56 12.30 -9.13 2.69
N GLY A 57 13.00 -8.84 3.78
CA GLY A 57 14.30 -9.43 4.08
C GLY A 57 14.28 -10.96 4.14
N LEU A 58 13.25 -11.56 4.76
CA LEU A 58 13.05 -13.02 4.78
C LEU A 58 12.81 -13.57 3.37
N TYR A 59 11.94 -12.92 2.60
CA TYR A 59 11.68 -13.25 1.20
C TYR A 59 12.96 -13.25 0.35
N LEU A 60 13.79 -12.21 0.48
CA LEU A 60 15.04 -12.08 -0.27
C LEU A 60 16.10 -13.12 0.16
N ARG A 61 16.15 -13.51 1.44
CA ARG A 61 17.04 -14.56 1.93
C ARG A 61 16.77 -15.92 1.27
N GLY A 62 15.50 -16.27 1.07
CA GLY A 62 15.11 -17.48 0.33
C GLY A 62 15.56 -17.47 -1.13
N ARG A 63 15.76 -16.28 -1.71
CA ARG A 63 16.17 -16.03 -3.10
C ARG A 63 17.64 -15.62 -3.26
N ARG A 64 18.46 -15.69 -2.21
CA ARG A 64 19.89 -15.29 -2.26
C ARG A 64 20.75 -16.02 -3.29
N ARG A 65 20.30 -17.16 -3.82
CA ARG A 65 20.97 -17.86 -4.93
C ARG A 65 20.70 -17.23 -6.29
N ASP A 66 19.71 -16.35 -6.38
CA ASP A 66 19.41 -15.55 -7.56
C ASP A 66 20.34 -14.32 -7.62
N ARG A 67 20.84 -14.00 -8.81
CA ARG A 67 21.88 -12.96 -9.01
C ARG A 67 21.33 -11.52 -8.98
N LEU A 68 20.01 -11.35 -8.98
CA LEU A 68 19.33 -10.06 -9.18
C LEU A 68 18.51 -9.63 -7.96
N VAL A 69 19.09 -9.71 -6.77
CA VAL A 69 18.47 -9.28 -5.51
C VAL A 69 19.17 -8.04 -4.97
N PHE A 70 18.42 -7.05 -4.50
CA PHE A 70 18.98 -5.87 -3.83
C PHE A 70 19.65 -6.25 -2.51
N ASP A 71 20.73 -5.56 -2.16
CA ASP A 71 21.32 -5.66 -0.82
C ASP A 71 20.45 -4.98 0.26
N ASP A 72 20.76 -5.27 1.51
CA ASP A 72 19.98 -4.82 2.67
C ASP A 72 19.98 -3.28 2.82
N ASP A 73 21.05 -2.61 2.38
CA ASP A 73 21.19 -1.16 2.45
C ASP A 73 20.31 -0.47 1.41
N THR A 74 20.30 -1.00 0.18
CA THR A 74 19.43 -0.52 -0.90
C THR A 74 17.95 -0.67 -0.52
N VAL A 75 17.58 -1.81 0.07
CA VAL A 75 16.21 -2.04 0.57
C VAL A 75 15.85 -1.05 1.69
N ALA A 76 16.80 -0.74 2.57
CA ALA A 76 16.59 0.27 3.61
C ALA A 76 16.35 1.67 3.02
N CYS A 77 17.14 2.07 2.02
CA CYS A 77 16.96 3.33 1.32
C CYS A 77 15.59 3.43 0.64
N LEU A 78 15.12 2.35 0.02
CA LEU A 78 13.78 2.30 -0.58
C LEU A 78 12.68 2.47 0.46
N ALA A 79 12.79 1.83 1.62
CA ALA A 79 11.80 1.98 2.70
C ALA A 79 11.69 3.44 3.16
N VAL A 80 12.83 4.12 3.32
CA VAL A 80 12.85 5.56 3.68
C VAL A 80 12.24 6.42 2.57
N ALA A 81 12.62 6.20 1.31
CA ALA A 81 12.08 6.97 0.18
C ALA A 81 10.55 6.80 0.06
N ILE A 82 10.04 5.57 0.22
CA ILE A 82 8.61 5.29 0.20
C ILE A 82 7.88 5.94 1.38
N HIS A 83 8.50 5.97 2.57
CA HIS A 83 7.91 6.66 3.72
C HIS A 83 7.67 8.15 3.43
N GLU A 84 8.68 8.84 2.87
CA GLU A 84 8.56 10.26 2.54
C GLU A 84 7.49 10.51 1.46
N VAL A 85 7.45 9.69 0.41
CA VAL A 85 6.41 9.78 -0.62
C VAL A 85 5.02 9.50 -0.03
N ALA A 86 4.90 8.51 0.85
CA ALA A 86 3.63 8.17 1.50
C ALA A 86 3.11 9.32 2.37
N LYS A 87 3.99 10.06 3.03
CA LYS A 87 3.64 11.25 3.82
C LYS A 87 3.04 12.34 2.94
N GLU A 88 3.66 12.65 1.81
CA GLU A 88 3.11 13.61 0.83
C GLU A 88 1.77 13.14 0.26
N LYS A 89 1.69 11.85 -0.13
CA LYS A 89 0.48 11.27 -0.70
C LYS A 89 -0.67 11.19 0.29
N SER A 90 -0.41 10.97 1.58
CA SER A 90 -1.45 10.96 2.61
C SER A 90 -2.17 12.30 2.62
N MET A 91 -1.44 13.43 2.60
CA MET A 91 -2.03 14.76 2.57
C MET A 91 -2.93 14.96 1.34
N GLN A 92 -2.49 14.50 0.15
CA GLN A 92 -3.30 14.59 -1.07
C GLN A 92 -4.58 13.74 -0.98
N LEU A 93 -4.50 12.56 -0.36
CA LEU A 93 -5.65 11.68 -0.15
C LEU A 93 -6.63 12.25 0.89
N ASP A 94 -6.12 12.88 1.95
CA ASP A 94 -6.95 13.54 2.97
C ASP A 94 -7.77 14.68 2.33
N PHE A 95 -7.12 15.53 1.52
CA PHE A 95 -7.83 16.58 0.75
C PHE A 95 -8.83 16.00 -0.26
N LEU A 96 -8.49 14.90 -0.93
CA LEU A 96 -9.41 14.23 -1.84
C LEU A 96 -10.65 13.71 -1.09
N GLN A 97 -10.48 13.16 0.11
CA GLN A 97 -11.58 12.68 0.93
C GLN A 97 -12.53 13.83 1.30
N ASP A 98 -12.00 15.01 1.63
CA ASP A 98 -12.80 16.22 1.86
C ASP A 98 -13.56 16.65 0.60
N CYS A 99 -12.91 16.65 -0.57
CA CYS A 99 -13.55 16.97 -1.84
C CYS A 99 -14.67 15.99 -2.19
N LEU A 100 -14.46 14.69 -1.97
CA LEU A 100 -15.47 13.66 -2.19
C LEU A 100 -16.64 13.80 -1.21
N GLY A 101 -16.38 14.19 0.04
CA GLY A 101 -17.42 14.51 1.02
C GLY A 101 -18.30 15.70 0.63
N GLY A 102 -17.80 16.60 -0.21
CA GLY A 102 -18.58 17.69 -0.80
C GLY A 102 -19.44 17.29 -2.01
N LEU A 103 -19.33 16.05 -2.50
CA LEU A 103 -20.17 15.56 -3.60
C LEU A 103 -21.48 14.99 -3.04
N GLU A 104 -22.61 15.42 -3.60
CA GLU A 104 -23.92 14.93 -3.21
C GLU A 104 -24.66 14.22 -4.35
N GLY A 105 -25.55 13.29 -3.95
CA GLY A 105 -26.52 12.65 -4.83
C GLY A 105 -25.89 11.89 -6.01
N ARG A 106 -26.24 12.31 -7.24
CA ARG A 106 -25.86 11.61 -8.48
C ARG A 106 -24.34 11.60 -8.71
N ALA A 107 -23.63 12.66 -8.33
CA ALA A 107 -22.19 12.77 -8.57
C ALA A 107 -21.41 11.74 -7.75
N LEU A 108 -21.67 11.64 -6.45
CA LEU A 108 -21.04 10.66 -5.56
C LEU A 108 -21.29 9.23 -6.05
N ARG A 109 -22.55 8.91 -6.42
CA ARG A 109 -22.95 7.60 -6.97
C ARG A 109 -22.14 7.20 -8.20
N LEU A 110 -21.87 8.14 -9.11
CA LEU A 110 -21.06 7.87 -10.31
C LEU A 110 -19.61 7.56 -9.95
N PHE A 111 -19.04 8.23 -8.95
CA PHE A 111 -17.69 7.97 -8.48
C PHE A 111 -17.57 6.61 -7.80
N GLU A 112 -18.51 6.22 -6.95
CA GLU A 112 -18.54 4.90 -6.31
C GLU A 112 -18.58 3.78 -7.36
N LEU A 113 -19.53 3.84 -8.29
CA LEU A 113 -19.67 2.83 -9.34
C LEU A 113 -18.42 2.70 -10.21
N ARG A 114 -17.74 3.83 -10.50
CA ARG A 114 -16.55 3.80 -11.34
C ARG A 114 -15.31 3.34 -10.59
N TYR A 115 -15.05 3.87 -9.40
CA TYR A 115 -13.76 3.77 -8.73
C TYR A 115 -13.72 2.79 -7.56
N GLN A 116 -14.87 2.42 -6.97
CA GLN A 116 -14.97 1.36 -5.96
C GLN A 116 -15.39 0.04 -6.60
N ASP A 117 -16.41 0.07 -7.46
CA ASP A 117 -16.99 -1.15 -8.07
C ASP A 117 -16.34 -1.52 -9.42
N ASP A 118 -15.41 -0.70 -9.92
CA ASP A 118 -14.72 -0.82 -11.22
C ASP A 118 -15.66 -1.06 -12.42
N ILE A 119 -16.85 -0.44 -12.40
CA ILE A 119 -17.83 -0.57 -13.49
C ILE A 119 -17.44 0.33 -14.66
N LYS A 120 -17.56 -0.21 -15.89
CA LYS A 120 -17.28 0.53 -17.12
C LYS A 120 -18.31 1.64 -17.35
N PRO A 121 -17.92 2.81 -17.92
CA PRO A 121 -18.83 3.94 -18.12
C PRO A 121 -20.14 3.62 -18.85
N ALA A 122 -20.13 2.72 -19.83
CA ALA A 122 -21.34 2.29 -20.52
C ALA A 122 -22.33 1.56 -19.59
N ALA A 123 -21.85 0.64 -18.75
CA ALA A 123 -22.67 -0.06 -17.78
C ALA A 123 -23.11 0.84 -16.61
N ILE A 124 -22.33 1.87 -16.28
CA ILE A 124 -22.77 2.93 -15.36
C ILE A 124 -23.95 3.69 -15.96
N ALA A 125 -23.88 4.07 -17.24
CA ALA A 125 -24.96 4.79 -17.92
C ALA A 125 -26.30 4.04 -17.87
N ASP A 126 -26.28 2.71 -18.02
CA ASP A 126 -27.48 1.87 -17.89
C ASP A 126 -28.04 1.80 -16.45
N ARG A 127 -27.21 2.07 -15.43
CA ARG A 127 -27.52 1.87 -14.00
C ARG A 127 -27.89 3.15 -13.27
N VAL A 128 -27.39 4.29 -13.76
CA VAL A 128 -27.76 5.63 -13.29
C VAL A 128 -28.66 6.34 -14.31
N GLY A 129 -29.00 5.65 -15.41
CA GLY A 129 -30.04 5.99 -16.37
C GLY A 129 -31.42 5.68 -15.81
#